data_AF-A0AAV3XES9-F1
#
_entry.id   AF-A0AAV3XES9-F1
#
_cell.length_a   1.000
_cell.length_b   1.000
_cell.length_c   1.000
_cell.angle_alpha   90.00
_cell.angle_beta   90.00
_cell.angle_gamma   90.00
#
_symmetry.space_group_name_H-M   'P 1'
#
loop_
_entity.id
_entity.type
_entity.pdbx_description
1 polymer ?
#
loop_
_entity_poly.entity_id
_entity_poly.type
_entity_poly.pdbx_seq_one_letter_code
_entity_poly.pdbx_strand_id
1 'polypeptide(L)'
;MQLIKRTTLHYQEGTSDKVYEVDLCQTGENRYVVNFCYGRRGANLKEGVKTTQAVPLAEAEKVFAKLVAEKTKKGYQDVSTPPLEETLAKPEKPATRQEAILNRLANQSPSKWPLERAIWRAGELKIPEATPLIIPLIGSGDALRDYCIAWALGWCGGEGAVPALVRLRSNNKTPEFVSIIAFEALLKLADAQTKAGWQSEMIENLPPELTSAKSADEFSHTLRTYLNNGDYKRFALLDTIYQIDNENVRPALIDILKTAPLRPNYFLRFRHIFKMAEYRHDAEVFAILAYRFEKQGATYRSDSYAVRNFGSLRKYESKYNNSTSRWETIESSQFRDYMQRPDARIAYSSHTRDYFLRRVWRTLKTLGELGDTEYVKMAVGVLLQYSDADAETIRQTTVYRWDRSNWNRISFTHNWDAFGGDLTFNHILYENSPRYELKENSKAWRCRDSYKPGDAEPDVREEAFPQLWNNLLNYCDCF
;
A
#
# COMPACT_ATOMS: atom_id res chain seq x y z
N MET A 1 13.07 58.64 1.52
CA MET A 1 11.75 58.02 1.82
C MET A 1 11.89 57.29 3.14
N GLN A 2 11.12 57.67 4.17
CA GLN A 2 11.20 57.09 5.52
C GLN A 2 9.99 56.19 5.75
N LEU A 3 10.20 54.94 6.19
CA LEU A 3 9.10 54.05 6.59
C LEU A 3 8.48 54.54 7.90
N ILE A 4 7.18 54.77 7.89
CA ILE A 4 6.41 55.24 9.05
C ILE A 4 5.65 54.08 9.69
N LYS A 5 5.07 53.19 8.87
CA LYS A 5 4.30 52.04 9.33
C LYS A 5 4.38 50.90 8.32
N ARG A 6 4.58 49.68 8.80
CA ARG A 6 4.51 48.44 8.00
C ARG A 6 3.54 47.47 8.65
N THR A 7 2.73 46.81 7.82
CA THR A 7 1.90 45.67 8.21
C THR A 7 2.21 44.51 7.29
N THR A 8 2.58 43.37 7.87
CA THR A 8 2.85 42.13 7.14
C THR A 8 1.69 41.16 7.33
N LEU A 9 1.12 40.71 6.22
CA LEU A 9 -0.04 39.83 6.19
C LEU A 9 0.34 38.49 5.57
N HIS A 10 -0.03 37.40 6.23
CA HIS A 10 0.23 36.03 5.77
C HIS A 10 -1.06 35.33 5.36
N TYR A 11 -1.00 34.54 4.30
CA TYR A 11 -2.09 33.66 3.88
C TYR A 11 -1.55 32.27 3.59
N GLN A 12 -2.11 31.26 4.26
CA GLN A 12 -1.69 29.87 4.11
C GLN A 12 -2.92 28.97 3.95
N GLU A 13 -3.06 28.36 2.77
CA GLU A 13 -4.13 27.39 2.46
C GLU A 13 -3.62 26.34 1.46
N GLY A 14 -3.63 25.07 1.83
CA GLY A 14 -3.07 23.98 1.03
C GLY A 14 -1.58 24.19 0.72
N THR A 15 -1.21 24.20 -0.56
CA THR A 15 0.17 24.48 -1.02
C THR A 15 0.46 25.97 -1.21
N SER A 16 -0.52 26.84 -0.98
CA SER A 16 -0.36 28.30 -1.09
C SER A 16 0.21 28.86 0.21
N ASP A 17 1.36 29.54 0.11
CA ASP A 17 2.00 30.27 1.20
C ASP A 17 2.39 31.67 0.71
N LYS A 18 1.56 32.67 1.02
CA LYS A 18 1.65 34.03 0.46
C LYS A 18 1.94 35.06 1.54
N VAL A 19 2.78 36.02 1.21
CA VAL A 19 3.05 37.23 2.01
C VAL A 19 2.54 38.43 1.25
N TYR A 20 1.97 39.37 1.99
CA TYR A 20 1.56 40.68 1.50
C TYR A 20 2.00 41.74 2.52
N GLU A 21 2.93 42.60 2.16
CA GLU A 21 3.39 43.70 3.03
C GLU A 21 2.80 45.01 2.53
N VAL A 22 2.37 45.85 3.45
CA VAL A 22 1.88 47.21 3.17
C VAL A 22 2.74 48.20 3.94
N ASP A 23 3.28 49.18 3.22
CA ASP A 23 4.19 50.19 3.74
C ASP A 23 3.59 51.58 3.59
N LEU A 24 3.51 52.33 4.70
CA LEU A 24 3.27 53.77 4.70
C LEU A 24 4.61 54.47 4.83
N CYS A 25 5.00 55.21 3.80
CA CYS A 25 6.29 55.87 3.71
C CYS A 25 6.15 57.39 3.55
N GLN A 26 6.96 58.16 4.26
CA GLN A 26 7.07 59.60 4.10
C GLN A 26 8.07 59.94 2.99
N THR A 27 7.67 60.79 2.06
CA THR A 27 8.46 61.21 0.89
C THR A 27 8.84 62.69 0.89
N GLY A 28 8.27 63.49 1.80
CA GLY A 28 8.61 64.90 2.02
C GLY A 28 7.90 65.50 3.24
N GLU A 29 7.98 66.81 3.41
CA GLU A 29 7.29 67.52 4.50
C GLU A 29 5.77 67.38 4.33
N ASN A 30 5.13 66.67 5.25
CA ASN A 30 3.71 66.33 5.23
C ASN A 30 3.21 65.59 3.96
N ARG A 31 4.07 64.81 3.29
CA ARG A 31 3.74 64.01 2.10
C ARG A 31 4.06 62.53 2.30
N TYR A 32 3.08 61.66 2.05
CA TYR A 32 3.15 60.23 2.32
C TYR A 32 2.64 59.40 1.13
N VAL A 33 3.19 58.20 0.96
CA VAL A 33 2.77 57.22 -0.05
C VAL A 33 2.51 55.87 0.61
N VAL A 34 1.56 55.10 0.07
CA VAL A 34 1.30 53.72 0.48
C VAL A 34 1.76 52.77 -0.61
N ASN A 35 2.77 51.96 -0.29
CA ASN A 35 3.32 50.92 -1.15
C ASN A 35 2.90 49.54 -0.64
N PHE A 36 3.00 48.53 -1.49
CA PHE A 36 2.82 47.15 -1.08
C PHE A 36 3.73 46.22 -1.88
N CYS A 37 4.08 45.09 -1.29
CA CYS A 37 4.74 44.00 -2.00
C CYS A 37 4.01 42.68 -1.72
N TYR A 38 4.00 41.77 -2.69
CA TYR A 38 3.30 40.51 -2.53
C TYR A 38 3.96 39.37 -3.30
N GLY A 39 3.85 38.16 -2.77
CA GLY A 39 4.47 36.99 -3.39
C GLY A 39 4.41 35.77 -2.50
N ARG A 40 5.12 34.71 -2.90
CA ARG A 40 5.29 33.52 -2.08
C ARG A 40 6.29 33.82 -0.95
N ARG A 41 6.02 33.36 0.26
CA ARG A 41 6.93 33.52 1.41
C ARG A 41 8.29 32.90 1.07
N GLY A 42 9.39 33.65 1.27
CA GLY A 42 10.76 33.22 0.96
C GLY A 42 11.18 33.33 -0.52
N ALA A 43 10.34 33.87 -1.40
CA ALA A 43 10.68 34.15 -2.80
C ALA A 43 10.72 35.66 -3.07
N ASN A 44 11.17 36.06 -4.26
CA ASN A 44 11.16 37.47 -4.68
C ASN A 44 9.72 38.02 -4.73
N LEU A 45 9.46 39.11 -4.01
CA LEU A 45 8.16 39.76 -3.93
C LEU A 45 7.97 40.74 -5.09
N LYS A 46 6.74 40.86 -5.60
CA LYS A 46 6.35 41.86 -6.60
C LYS A 46 5.90 43.13 -5.88
N GLU A 47 6.50 44.25 -6.24
CA GLU A 47 6.18 45.56 -5.67
C GLU A 47 5.07 46.26 -6.44
N GLY A 48 4.29 47.09 -5.74
CA GLY A 48 3.24 47.92 -6.30
C GLY A 48 3.01 49.16 -5.45
N VAL A 49 2.49 50.21 -6.10
CA VAL A 49 2.18 51.49 -5.44
C VAL A 49 0.66 51.66 -5.41
N LYS A 50 0.10 51.99 -4.24
CA LYS A 50 -1.35 52.20 -4.09
C LYS A 50 -1.76 53.66 -4.28
N THR A 51 -0.88 54.60 -3.92
CA THR A 51 -1.09 56.05 -4.10
C THR A 51 -0.18 56.57 -5.22
N THR A 52 -0.74 56.91 -6.37
CA THR A 52 0.02 57.42 -7.53
C THR A 52 0.65 58.81 -7.31
N GLN A 53 0.13 59.57 -6.34
CA GLN A 53 0.70 60.84 -5.86
C GLN A 53 0.78 60.81 -4.33
N ALA A 54 1.71 61.59 -3.76
CA ALA A 54 1.86 61.68 -2.31
C ALA A 54 0.74 62.49 -1.68
N VAL A 55 0.15 61.98 -0.60
CA VAL A 55 -1.03 62.53 0.10
C VAL A 55 -0.69 62.93 1.55
N PRO A 56 -1.51 63.75 2.22
CA PRO A 56 -1.35 64.05 3.65
C PRO A 56 -1.48 62.80 4.53
N LEU A 57 -0.91 62.83 5.75
CA LEU A 57 -0.84 61.66 6.65
C LEU A 57 -2.21 61.01 6.90
N ALA A 58 -3.22 61.81 7.23
CA ALA A 58 -4.56 61.31 7.53
C ALA A 58 -5.22 60.58 6.35
N GLU A 59 -4.89 60.95 5.12
CA GLU A 59 -5.38 60.27 3.92
C GLU A 59 -4.57 58.98 3.66
N ALA A 60 -3.24 59.03 3.81
CA ALA A 60 -2.38 57.86 3.69
C ALA A 60 -2.75 56.76 4.71
N GLU A 61 -3.07 57.13 5.95
CA GLU A 61 -3.52 56.20 6.99
C GLU A 61 -4.85 55.53 6.65
N LYS A 62 -5.80 56.27 6.05
CA LYS A 62 -7.07 55.71 5.56
C LYS A 62 -6.84 54.71 4.42
N VAL A 63 -5.96 55.04 3.47
CA VAL A 63 -5.62 54.16 2.35
C VAL A 63 -4.92 52.89 2.86
N PHE A 64 -4.00 53.04 3.81
CA PHE A 64 -3.31 51.94 4.48
C PHE A 64 -4.29 51.01 5.20
N ALA A 65 -5.15 51.54 6.07
CA ALA A 65 -6.13 50.77 6.83
C ALA A 65 -7.12 50.03 5.91
N LYS A 66 -7.59 50.70 4.84
CA LYS A 66 -8.47 50.09 3.84
C LYS A 66 -7.81 48.91 3.12
N LEU A 67 -6.54 49.03 2.76
CA LEU A 67 -5.80 47.97 2.07
C LEU A 67 -5.59 46.76 2.98
N VAL A 68 -5.22 46.98 4.25
CA VAL A 68 -5.09 45.92 5.25
C VAL A 68 -6.43 45.20 5.44
N ALA A 69 -7.51 45.93 5.69
CA ALA A 69 -8.84 45.35 5.89
C ALA A 69 -9.34 44.54 4.67
N GLU A 70 -9.05 44.99 3.44
CA GLU A 70 -9.39 44.26 2.22
C GLU A 70 -8.69 42.89 2.16
N LYS A 71 -7.42 42.82 2.55
CA LYS A 71 -6.65 41.57 2.55
C LYS A 71 -7.04 40.66 3.71
N THR A 72 -7.33 41.22 4.88
CA THR A 72 -7.87 40.46 6.01
C THR A 72 -9.20 39.78 5.66
N LYS A 73 -10.10 40.49 4.97
CA LYS A 73 -11.36 39.91 4.45
C LYS A 73 -11.13 38.78 3.43
N LYS A 74 -9.99 38.77 2.74
CA LYS A 74 -9.57 37.71 1.80
C LYS A 74 -8.84 36.55 2.48
N GLY A 75 -8.83 36.50 3.81
CA GLY A 75 -8.26 35.41 4.60
C GLY A 75 -6.80 35.61 5.00
N TYR A 76 -6.20 36.78 4.75
CA TYR A 76 -4.85 37.07 5.24
C TYR A 76 -4.88 37.42 6.73
N GLN A 77 -3.90 36.95 7.49
CA GLN A 77 -3.74 37.22 8.93
C GLN A 77 -2.61 38.21 9.15
N ASP A 78 -2.86 39.23 9.98
CA ASP A 78 -1.85 40.20 10.39
C ASP A 78 -0.91 39.59 11.43
N VAL A 79 0.37 39.50 11.10
CA VAL A 79 1.41 38.94 11.99
C VAL A 79 2.21 40.03 12.73
N SER A 80 1.79 41.30 12.59
CA SER A 80 2.48 42.48 13.15
C SER A 80 1.99 42.86 14.55
N THR A 81 0.96 42.19 15.08
CA THR A 81 0.39 42.45 16.41
C THR A 81 0.63 41.26 17.33
N PRO A 82 1.36 41.40 18.45
CA PRO A 82 1.41 40.34 19.46
C PRO A 82 0.02 40.19 20.09
N PRO A 83 -0.58 38.98 20.15
CA PRO A 83 -1.89 38.81 20.75
C PRO A 83 -1.83 39.11 22.25
N LEU A 84 -2.67 40.04 22.70
CA LEU A 84 -3.09 40.14 24.09
C LEU A 84 -3.73 38.81 24.50
N GLU A 85 -3.37 38.36 25.70
CA GLU A 85 -3.87 37.13 26.33
C GLU A 85 -5.40 37.16 26.46
N GLU A 86 -6.08 36.50 25.52
CA GLU A 86 -7.39 35.92 25.77
C GLU A 86 -7.27 34.41 25.63
N THR A 87 -7.75 33.74 26.67
CA THR A 87 -7.71 32.31 26.95
C THR A 87 -8.39 31.50 25.85
N LEU A 88 -7.67 31.21 24.78
CA LEU A 88 -8.02 30.16 23.83
C LEU A 88 -6.83 29.20 23.74
N ALA A 89 -7.16 27.93 23.98
CA ALA A 89 -6.22 26.81 24.05
C ALA A 89 -5.10 26.92 23.01
N LYS A 90 -3.86 26.70 23.48
CA LYS A 90 -2.68 26.49 22.62
C LYS A 90 -3.08 25.68 21.38
N PRO A 91 -2.68 26.07 20.16
CA PRO A 91 -2.81 25.16 19.03
C PRO A 91 -1.98 23.93 19.39
N GLU A 92 -2.66 22.80 19.60
CA GLU A 92 -2.02 21.51 19.78
C GLU A 92 -1.01 21.32 18.65
N LYS A 93 0.20 20.86 18.99
CA LYS A 93 1.14 20.39 17.98
C LYS A 93 0.38 19.44 17.04
N PRO A 94 0.63 19.49 15.72
CA PRO A 94 -0.02 18.56 14.81
C PRO A 94 0.22 17.14 15.33
N ALA A 95 -0.88 16.41 15.54
CA ALA A 95 -0.84 15.08 16.14
C ALA A 95 0.20 14.22 15.44
N THR A 96 1.02 13.52 16.21
CA THR A 96 1.94 12.53 15.65
C THR A 96 1.14 11.50 14.84
N ARG A 97 1.79 10.82 13.89
CA ARG A 97 1.11 9.79 13.07
C ARG A 97 0.40 8.74 13.94
N GLN A 98 0.99 8.39 15.08
CA GLN A 98 0.43 7.47 16.07
C GLN A 98 -0.81 8.06 16.76
N GLU A 99 -0.74 9.30 17.24
CA GLU A 99 -1.88 10.00 17.83
C GLU A 99 -3.06 10.13 16.85
N ALA A 100 -2.79 10.43 15.57
CA ALA A 100 -3.83 10.49 14.55
C ALA A 100 -4.54 9.14 14.37
N ILE A 101 -3.80 8.02 14.45
CA ILE A 101 -4.36 6.66 14.37
C ILE A 101 -5.21 6.38 15.60
N LEU A 102 -4.68 6.64 16.81
CA LEU A 102 -5.40 6.41 18.07
C LEU A 102 -6.69 7.24 18.13
N ASN A 103 -6.63 8.51 17.74
CA ASN A 103 -7.80 9.39 17.65
C ASN A 103 -8.84 8.87 16.65
N ARG A 104 -8.39 8.33 15.51
CA ARG A 104 -9.30 7.72 14.52
C ARG A 104 -9.94 6.44 15.04
N LEU A 105 -9.21 5.62 15.79
CA LEU A 105 -9.74 4.38 16.36
C LEU A 105 -10.72 4.65 17.51
N ALA A 106 -10.47 5.68 18.31
CA ALA A 106 -11.37 6.11 19.37
C ALA A 106 -12.67 6.72 18.83
N ASN A 107 -12.61 7.43 17.70
CA ASN A 107 -13.79 8.04 17.08
C ASN A 107 -14.42 7.13 16.02
N GLN A 108 -15.58 6.56 16.31
CA GLN A 108 -16.30 5.66 15.39
C GLN A 108 -17.19 6.38 14.36
N SER A 109 -17.21 7.71 14.35
CA SER A 109 -18.00 8.49 13.39
C SER A 109 -17.56 8.24 11.93
N PRO A 110 -18.47 8.40 10.95
CA PRO A 110 -18.12 8.33 9.53
C PRO A 110 -17.00 9.31 9.19
N SER A 111 -16.00 8.84 8.45
CA SER A 111 -14.84 9.63 8.05
C SER A 111 -14.33 9.17 6.69
N LYS A 112 -13.68 10.08 5.96
CA LYS A 112 -12.97 9.76 4.71
C LYS A 112 -11.81 8.78 4.92
N TRP A 113 -11.32 8.64 6.16
CA TRP A 113 -10.34 7.63 6.54
C TRP A 113 -11.06 6.38 7.08
N PRO A 114 -11.13 5.26 6.35
CA PRO A 114 -11.84 4.07 6.81
C PRO A 114 -11.21 3.48 8.07
N LEU A 115 -12.03 2.92 8.97
CA LEU A 115 -11.55 2.31 10.22
C LEU A 115 -10.57 1.16 9.93
N GLU A 116 -10.84 0.36 8.91
CA GLU A 116 -10.01 -0.77 8.49
C GLU A 116 -8.59 -0.31 8.15
N ARG A 117 -8.44 0.89 7.58
CA ARG A 117 -7.13 1.49 7.28
C ARG A 117 -6.41 1.98 8.53
N ALA A 118 -7.13 2.54 9.50
CA ALA A 118 -6.55 2.93 10.78
C ALA A 118 -6.11 1.70 11.60
N ILE A 119 -6.95 0.65 11.65
CA ILE A 119 -6.65 -0.63 12.29
C ILE A 119 -5.41 -1.28 11.65
N TRP A 120 -5.39 -1.37 10.32
CA TRP A 120 -4.24 -1.91 9.59
C TRP A 120 -2.96 -1.13 9.92
N ARG A 121 -3.04 0.21 9.92
CA ARG A 121 -1.87 1.04 10.20
C ARG A 121 -1.39 0.94 11.64
N ALA A 122 -2.29 0.69 12.60
CA ALA A 122 -1.91 0.44 13.98
C ALA A 122 -1.02 -0.80 14.12
N GLY A 123 -1.36 -1.88 13.41
CA GLY A 123 -0.53 -3.07 13.38
C GLY A 123 0.79 -2.88 12.62
N GLU A 124 0.80 -2.17 11.47
CA GLU A 124 2.05 -1.86 10.74
C GLU A 124 3.04 -1.06 11.58
N LEU A 125 2.54 -0.18 12.45
CA LEU A 125 3.34 0.62 13.38
C LEU A 125 3.50 -0.05 14.75
N LYS A 126 2.96 -1.26 14.94
CA LYS A 126 3.05 -2.06 16.17
C LYS A 126 2.64 -1.25 17.43
N ILE A 127 1.55 -0.47 17.34
CA ILE A 127 1.10 0.47 18.39
C ILE A 127 0.33 -0.29 19.49
N PRO A 128 0.89 -0.52 20.69
CA PRO A 128 0.22 -1.34 21.72
C PRO A 128 -1.02 -0.64 22.31
N GLU A 129 -1.03 0.70 22.39
CA GLU A 129 -2.16 1.49 22.90
C GLU A 129 -3.41 1.38 22.02
N ALA A 130 -3.27 0.88 20.79
CA ALA A 130 -4.39 0.67 19.89
C ALA A 130 -5.23 -0.55 20.27
N THR A 131 -4.66 -1.55 20.95
CA THR A 131 -5.34 -2.80 21.32
C THR A 131 -6.68 -2.59 22.03
N PRO A 132 -6.77 -1.82 23.14
CA PRO A 132 -8.06 -1.58 23.81
C PRO A 132 -9.07 -0.83 22.94
N LEU A 133 -8.64 -0.07 21.93
CA LEU A 133 -9.51 0.66 21.01
C LEU A 133 -10.01 -0.24 19.86
N ILE A 134 -9.23 -1.25 19.47
CA ILE A 134 -9.54 -2.14 18.34
C ILE A 134 -10.45 -3.30 18.78
N ILE A 135 -10.28 -3.86 19.99
CA ILE A 135 -11.08 -5.00 20.49
C ILE A 135 -12.60 -4.75 20.43
N PRO A 136 -13.12 -3.57 20.83
CA PRO A 136 -14.56 -3.30 20.76
C PRO A 136 -15.13 -3.23 19.34
N LEU A 137 -14.27 -3.12 18.32
CA LEU A 137 -14.70 -3.04 16.91
C LEU A 137 -14.98 -4.42 16.30
N ILE A 138 -14.72 -5.51 17.01
CA ILE A 138 -14.98 -6.87 16.52
C ILE A 138 -16.47 -7.06 16.25
N GLY A 139 -16.82 -7.49 15.03
CA GLY A 139 -18.19 -7.69 14.58
C GLY A 139 -18.95 -6.39 14.25
N SER A 140 -18.31 -5.22 14.31
CA SER A 140 -18.95 -3.92 13.99
C SER A 140 -19.06 -3.63 12.50
N GLY A 141 -18.47 -4.47 11.64
CA GLY A 141 -18.37 -4.26 10.20
C GLY A 141 -18.49 -5.57 9.43
N ASP A 142 -18.00 -5.56 8.19
CA ASP A 142 -17.87 -6.79 7.42
C ASP A 142 -16.69 -7.64 7.94
N ALA A 143 -16.56 -8.85 7.40
CA ALA A 143 -15.49 -9.76 7.77
C ALA A 143 -14.07 -9.21 7.44
N LEU A 144 -13.95 -8.22 6.54
CA LEU A 144 -12.67 -7.58 6.27
C LEU A 144 -12.21 -6.75 7.47
N ARG A 145 -13.14 -6.09 8.18
CA ARG A 145 -12.80 -5.40 9.44
C ARG A 145 -12.25 -6.38 10.47
N ASP A 146 -12.92 -7.50 10.69
CA ASP A 146 -12.45 -8.51 11.66
C ASP A 146 -11.11 -9.13 11.25
N TYR A 147 -10.85 -9.29 9.94
CA TYR A 147 -9.53 -9.67 9.44
C TYR A 147 -8.46 -8.63 9.79
N CYS A 148 -8.73 -7.33 9.56
CA CYS A 148 -7.80 -6.26 9.92
C CYS A 148 -7.56 -6.22 11.43
N ILE A 149 -8.60 -6.43 12.24
CA ILE A 149 -8.51 -6.48 13.71
C ILE A 149 -7.62 -7.64 14.13
N ALA A 150 -7.89 -8.87 13.69
CA ALA A 150 -7.08 -10.03 14.04
C ALA A 150 -5.60 -9.84 13.66
N TRP A 151 -5.35 -9.35 12.43
CA TRP A 151 -4.02 -9.05 11.94
C TRP A 151 -3.30 -8.02 12.83
N ALA A 152 -3.97 -6.91 13.18
CA ALA A 152 -3.39 -5.84 13.98
C ALA A 152 -3.13 -6.27 15.43
N LEU A 153 -4.06 -7.00 16.06
CA LEU A 153 -3.93 -7.45 17.45
C LEU A 153 -2.69 -8.30 17.68
N GLY A 154 -2.31 -9.17 16.74
CA GLY A 154 -1.08 -9.96 16.88
C GLY A 154 0.22 -9.13 16.77
N TRP A 155 0.19 -7.97 16.11
CA TRP A 155 1.35 -7.05 16.06
C TRP A 155 1.37 -6.06 17.23
N CYS A 156 0.21 -5.54 17.62
CA CYS A 156 0.08 -4.60 18.73
C CYS A 156 0.27 -5.30 20.08
N GLY A 157 -0.16 -6.57 20.20
CA GLY A 157 -0.13 -7.31 21.47
C GLY A 157 -0.98 -6.64 22.54
N GLY A 158 -0.53 -6.69 23.79
CA GLY A 158 -1.19 -6.03 24.92
C GLY A 158 -2.33 -6.82 25.56
N GLU A 159 -2.86 -6.26 26.66
CA GLU A 159 -3.90 -6.90 27.46
C GLU A 159 -5.19 -7.12 26.65
N GLY A 160 -5.77 -8.32 26.75
CA GLY A 160 -7.01 -8.68 26.05
C GLY A 160 -6.85 -9.10 24.59
N ALA A 161 -5.66 -8.97 23.97
CA ALA A 161 -5.44 -9.38 22.58
C ALA A 161 -5.64 -10.89 22.38
N VAL A 162 -5.01 -11.73 23.20
CA VAL A 162 -5.14 -13.20 23.13
C VAL A 162 -6.59 -13.66 23.33
N PRO A 163 -7.33 -13.26 24.39
CA PRO A 163 -8.75 -13.59 24.54
C PRO A 163 -9.62 -13.14 23.36
N ALA A 164 -9.36 -11.96 22.79
CA ALA A 164 -10.11 -11.45 21.63
C ALA A 164 -9.86 -12.29 20.36
N LEU A 165 -8.62 -12.71 20.12
CA LEU A 165 -8.25 -13.58 19.01
C LEU A 165 -8.84 -15.00 19.17
N VAL A 166 -8.81 -15.56 20.39
CA VAL A 166 -9.49 -16.84 20.69
C VAL A 166 -10.99 -16.72 20.42
N ARG A 167 -11.64 -15.63 20.84
CA ARG A 167 -13.06 -15.37 20.57
C ARG A 167 -13.37 -15.33 19.07
N LEU A 168 -12.53 -14.67 18.27
CA LEU A 168 -12.68 -14.64 16.81
C LEU A 168 -12.60 -16.05 16.21
N ARG A 169 -11.61 -16.85 16.64
CA ARG A 169 -11.39 -18.20 16.12
C ARG A 169 -12.49 -19.18 16.52
N SER A 170 -12.97 -19.11 17.77
CA SER A 170 -13.96 -20.05 18.31
C SER A 170 -15.40 -19.78 17.84
N ASN A 171 -15.66 -18.62 17.23
CA ASN A 171 -16.97 -18.31 16.68
C ASN A 171 -17.20 -19.02 15.34
N ASN A 172 -18.19 -19.91 15.28
CA ASN A 172 -18.52 -20.69 14.08
C ASN A 172 -19.03 -19.85 12.89
N LYS A 173 -19.40 -18.59 13.11
CA LYS A 173 -19.79 -17.65 12.05
C LYS A 173 -18.60 -16.90 11.45
N THR A 174 -17.42 -16.98 12.07
CA THR A 174 -16.22 -16.32 11.58
C THR A 174 -15.79 -16.95 10.26
N PRO A 175 -15.64 -16.16 9.18
CA PRO A 175 -15.18 -16.69 7.90
C PRO A 175 -13.77 -17.30 8.02
N GLU A 176 -13.52 -18.35 7.23
CA GLU A 176 -12.27 -19.12 7.25
C GLU A 176 -11.02 -18.22 7.21
N PHE A 177 -10.98 -17.24 6.29
CA PHE A 177 -9.83 -16.34 6.13
C PHE A 177 -9.56 -15.44 7.36
N VAL A 178 -10.59 -15.13 8.17
CA VAL A 178 -10.46 -14.39 9.43
C VAL A 178 -9.94 -15.34 10.52
N SER A 179 -10.47 -16.55 10.58
CA SER A 179 -10.03 -17.59 11.53
C SER A 179 -8.56 -17.95 11.34
N ILE A 180 -8.10 -18.09 10.08
CA ILE A 180 -6.71 -18.36 9.73
C ILE A 180 -5.78 -17.25 10.25
N ILE A 181 -6.08 -15.98 9.93
CA ILE A 181 -5.20 -14.88 10.38
C ILE A 181 -5.26 -14.68 11.90
N ALA A 182 -6.40 -14.97 12.54
CA ALA A 182 -6.50 -14.95 14.00
C ALA A 182 -5.60 -16.02 14.65
N PHE A 183 -5.51 -17.20 14.05
CA PHE A 183 -4.57 -18.23 14.50
C PHE A 183 -3.10 -17.81 14.29
N GLU A 184 -2.76 -17.20 13.16
CA GLU A 184 -1.41 -16.64 12.96
C GLU A 184 -1.06 -15.57 13.99
N ALA A 185 -2.02 -14.70 14.33
CA ALA A 185 -1.86 -13.70 15.38
C ALA A 185 -1.67 -14.35 16.76
N LEU A 186 -2.39 -15.44 17.07
CA LEU A 186 -2.17 -16.23 18.29
C LEU A 186 -0.78 -16.84 18.32
N LEU A 187 -0.33 -17.47 17.22
CA LEU A 187 1.02 -18.03 17.09
C LEU A 187 2.11 -16.97 17.31
N LYS A 188 1.88 -15.73 16.85
CA LYS A 188 2.82 -14.61 17.02
C LYS A 188 2.91 -14.15 18.48
N LEU A 189 1.81 -14.22 19.24
CA LEU A 189 1.76 -13.80 20.64
C LEU A 189 2.08 -14.94 21.64
N ALA A 190 2.04 -16.19 21.19
CA ALA A 190 2.30 -17.35 22.02
C ALA A 190 3.79 -17.51 22.34
N ASP A 191 4.09 -18.05 23.52
CA ASP A 191 5.42 -18.55 23.85
C ASP A 191 5.77 -19.82 23.05
N ALA A 192 7.05 -20.21 23.08
CA ALA A 192 7.56 -21.34 22.32
C ALA A 192 6.92 -22.69 22.72
N GLN A 193 6.60 -22.88 24.00
CA GLN A 193 6.01 -24.13 24.50
C GLN A 193 4.56 -24.26 24.03
N THR A 194 3.77 -23.20 24.16
CA THR A 194 2.39 -23.12 23.68
C THR A 194 2.33 -23.35 22.17
N LYS A 195 3.23 -22.71 21.41
CA LYS A 195 3.33 -22.92 19.96
C LYS A 195 3.65 -24.36 19.60
N ALA A 196 4.65 -24.98 20.25
CA ALA A 196 5.01 -26.37 20.01
C ALA A 196 3.87 -27.34 20.36
N GLY A 197 3.11 -27.05 21.43
CA GLY A 197 1.91 -27.80 21.80
C GLY A 197 0.85 -27.79 20.70
N TRP A 198 0.50 -26.60 20.18
CA TRP A 198 -0.45 -26.50 19.07
C TRP A 198 0.04 -27.16 17.80
N GLN A 199 1.32 -27.02 17.46
CA GLN A 199 1.87 -27.70 16.27
C GLN A 199 1.81 -29.23 16.42
N SER A 200 2.06 -29.76 17.62
CA SER A 200 1.93 -31.19 17.91
C SER A 200 0.47 -31.67 17.77
N GLU A 201 -0.48 -30.92 18.33
CA GLU A 201 -1.92 -31.20 18.16
C GLU A 201 -2.33 -31.18 16.68
N MET A 202 -1.79 -30.24 15.88
CA MET A 202 -2.05 -30.19 14.45
C MET A 202 -1.49 -31.39 13.70
N ILE A 203 -0.30 -31.87 14.08
CA ILE A 203 0.32 -33.08 13.51
C ILE A 203 -0.54 -34.32 13.85
N GLU A 204 -0.99 -34.46 15.09
CA GLU A 204 -1.84 -35.58 15.52
C GLU A 204 -3.18 -35.62 14.77
N ASN A 205 -3.71 -34.45 14.39
CA ASN A 205 -4.95 -34.31 13.64
C ASN A 205 -4.79 -34.41 12.11
N LEU A 206 -3.57 -34.63 11.59
CA LEU A 206 -3.39 -34.89 10.17
C LEU A 206 -4.07 -36.22 9.77
N PRO A 207 -4.45 -36.39 8.49
CA PRO A 207 -4.94 -37.66 7.97
C PRO A 207 -3.98 -38.82 8.31
N PRO A 208 -4.48 -40.02 8.70
CA PRO A 208 -3.65 -41.15 9.11
C PRO A 208 -2.58 -41.57 8.11
N GLU A 209 -2.86 -41.41 6.82
CA GLU A 209 -1.90 -41.70 5.74
C GLU A 209 -0.67 -40.78 5.83
N LEU A 210 -0.86 -39.53 6.25
CA LEU A 210 0.20 -38.52 6.36
C LEU A 210 0.94 -38.57 7.69
N THR A 211 0.26 -38.91 8.80
CA THR A 211 0.92 -39.10 10.10
C THR A 211 1.86 -40.31 10.12
N SER A 212 1.60 -41.29 9.24
CA SER A 212 2.41 -42.50 9.13
C SER A 212 3.73 -42.31 8.36
N ALA A 213 3.90 -41.16 7.69
CA ALA A 213 5.10 -40.88 6.89
C ALA A 213 6.34 -40.74 7.80
N LYS A 214 7.42 -41.44 7.46
CA LYS A 214 8.65 -41.51 8.26
C LYS A 214 9.75 -40.58 7.77
N SER A 215 9.52 -39.90 6.65
CA SER A 215 10.47 -38.96 6.03
C SER A 215 9.74 -37.86 5.28
N ALA A 216 10.43 -36.75 5.01
CA ALA A 216 9.91 -35.65 4.20
C ALA A 216 9.54 -36.09 2.77
N ASP A 217 10.30 -37.02 2.18
CA ASP A 217 10.02 -37.55 0.84
C ASP A 217 8.75 -38.41 0.82
N GLU A 218 8.59 -39.29 1.81
CA GLU A 218 7.38 -40.09 1.98
C GLU A 218 6.16 -39.20 2.23
N PHE A 219 6.30 -38.18 3.08
CA PHE A 219 5.24 -37.20 3.33
C PHE A 219 4.86 -36.46 2.05
N SER A 220 5.85 -36.02 1.25
CA SER A 220 5.63 -35.34 -0.03
C SER A 220 4.87 -36.20 -1.02
N HIS A 221 5.25 -37.46 -1.17
CA HIS A 221 4.57 -38.40 -2.06
C HIS A 221 3.12 -38.65 -1.60
N THR A 222 2.93 -38.92 -0.31
CA THR A 222 1.61 -39.18 0.27
C THR A 222 0.69 -37.97 0.17
N LEU A 223 1.21 -36.75 0.40
CA LEU A 223 0.45 -35.52 0.27
C LEU A 223 -0.04 -35.30 -1.16
N ARG A 224 0.82 -35.51 -2.17
CA ARG A 224 0.42 -35.42 -3.57
C ARG A 224 -0.68 -36.43 -3.91
N THR A 225 -0.56 -37.66 -3.43
CA THR A 225 -1.59 -38.70 -3.59
C THR A 225 -2.89 -38.32 -2.89
N TYR A 226 -2.81 -37.78 -1.67
CA TYR A 226 -3.96 -37.33 -0.90
C TYR A 226 -4.75 -36.22 -1.63
N LEU A 227 -4.06 -35.24 -2.21
CA LEU A 227 -4.66 -34.12 -2.94
C LEU A 227 -5.25 -34.51 -4.30
N ASN A 228 -4.74 -35.57 -4.95
CA ASN A 228 -5.21 -36.03 -6.26
C ASN A 228 -6.54 -36.80 -6.23
N ASN A 229 -7.18 -36.93 -5.08
CA ASN A 229 -8.43 -37.68 -4.91
C ASN A 229 -9.69 -37.00 -5.50
N GLY A 230 -9.59 -35.74 -5.94
CA GLY A 230 -10.71 -35.00 -6.56
C GLY A 230 -11.66 -34.29 -5.59
N ASP A 231 -11.49 -34.47 -4.28
CA ASP A 231 -12.21 -33.72 -3.25
C ASP A 231 -11.53 -32.38 -2.95
N TYR A 232 -12.23 -31.27 -3.22
CA TYR A 232 -11.73 -29.91 -3.00
C TYR A 232 -11.44 -29.60 -1.53
N LYS A 233 -12.09 -30.28 -0.58
CA LYS A 233 -11.92 -30.03 0.86
C LYS A 233 -10.53 -30.42 1.35
N ARG A 234 -9.92 -31.44 0.73
CA ARG A 234 -8.57 -31.94 1.06
C ARG A 234 -7.49 -30.88 0.95
N PHE A 235 -7.70 -29.86 0.11
CA PHE A 235 -6.75 -28.78 -0.09
C PHE A 235 -6.64 -27.84 1.11
N ALA A 236 -7.64 -27.81 2.00
CA ALA A 236 -7.55 -27.06 3.27
C ALA A 236 -6.33 -27.48 4.11
N LEU A 237 -5.88 -28.73 3.93
CA LEU A 237 -4.69 -29.26 4.59
C LEU A 237 -3.41 -28.48 4.27
N LEU A 238 -3.33 -27.80 3.12
CA LEU A 238 -2.16 -26.97 2.78
C LEU A 238 -1.99 -25.80 3.75
N ASP A 239 -3.10 -25.23 4.24
CA ASP A 239 -3.05 -24.16 5.24
C ASP A 239 -2.51 -24.72 6.57
N THR A 240 -2.99 -25.90 6.99
CA THR A 240 -2.51 -26.63 8.18
C THR A 240 -1.03 -26.99 8.10
N ILE A 241 -0.57 -27.49 6.95
CA ILE A 241 0.83 -27.88 6.74
C ILE A 241 1.75 -26.66 6.86
N TYR A 242 1.34 -25.51 6.33
CA TYR A 242 2.08 -24.27 6.51
C TYR A 242 2.06 -23.75 7.96
N GLN A 243 1.09 -24.14 8.77
CA GLN A 243 1.01 -23.80 10.19
C GLN A 243 1.86 -24.72 11.08
N ILE A 244 2.00 -25.99 10.70
CA ILE A 244 2.92 -26.94 11.33
C ILE A 244 4.38 -26.53 11.08
N ASP A 245 4.73 -26.25 9.82
CA ASP A 245 6.00 -25.65 9.41
C ASP A 245 7.27 -26.23 10.07
N ASN A 246 7.50 -27.53 9.88
CA ASN A 246 8.69 -28.23 10.37
C ASN A 246 9.48 -28.87 9.22
N GLU A 247 10.65 -29.41 9.52
CA GLU A 247 11.58 -30.03 8.56
C GLU A 247 10.96 -31.20 7.75
N ASN A 248 9.92 -31.85 8.29
CA ASN A 248 9.29 -32.99 7.64
C ASN A 248 8.21 -32.57 6.64
N VAL A 249 7.41 -31.55 6.97
CA VAL A 249 6.25 -31.16 6.15
C VAL A 249 6.52 -29.97 5.23
N ARG A 250 7.45 -29.08 5.60
CA ARG A 250 7.77 -27.87 4.82
C ARG A 250 8.28 -28.19 3.41
N PRO A 251 9.19 -29.17 3.18
CA PRO A 251 9.68 -29.48 1.84
C PRO A 251 8.56 -29.83 0.85
N ALA A 252 7.58 -30.63 1.29
CA ALA A 252 6.41 -31.01 0.51
C ALA A 252 5.58 -29.79 0.09
N LEU A 253 5.38 -28.85 1.02
CA LEU A 253 4.64 -27.63 0.75
C LEU A 253 5.39 -26.73 -0.24
N ILE A 254 6.69 -26.53 -0.05
CA ILE A 254 7.53 -25.70 -0.92
C ILE A 254 7.48 -26.21 -2.36
N ASP A 255 7.61 -27.52 -2.54
CA ASP A 255 7.48 -28.17 -3.85
C ASP A 255 6.09 -27.92 -4.50
N ILE A 256 5.00 -28.06 -3.73
CA ILE A 256 3.65 -27.75 -4.21
C ILE A 256 3.52 -26.26 -4.60
N LEU A 257 4.03 -25.35 -3.77
CA LEU A 257 3.97 -23.90 -4.02
C LEU A 257 4.78 -23.53 -5.28
N LYS A 258 5.86 -24.24 -5.59
CA LYS A 258 6.66 -24.04 -6.81
C LYS A 258 5.99 -24.62 -8.06
N THR A 259 5.28 -25.73 -7.95
CA THR A 259 4.87 -26.53 -9.13
C THR A 259 3.36 -26.57 -9.41
N ALA A 260 2.50 -26.56 -8.38
CA ALA A 260 1.07 -26.78 -8.57
C ALA A 260 0.38 -25.57 -9.22
N PRO A 261 -0.64 -25.76 -10.08
CA PRO A 261 -1.18 -24.68 -10.91
C PRO A 261 -1.93 -23.60 -10.11
N LEU A 262 -1.88 -22.33 -10.56
CA LEU A 262 -2.72 -21.23 -10.03
C LEU A 262 -4.18 -21.34 -10.52
N ARG A 263 -4.79 -22.48 -10.19
CA ARG A 263 -6.15 -22.88 -10.52
C ARG A 263 -6.94 -23.08 -9.22
N PRO A 264 -8.28 -23.23 -9.29
CA PRO A 264 -9.09 -23.52 -8.11
C PRO A 264 -8.56 -24.66 -7.25
N ASN A 265 -9.00 -24.69 -5.99
CA ASN A 265 -8.45 -25.49 -4.90
C ASN A 265 -7.06 -24.99 -4.47
N TYR A 266 -6.03 -25.14 -5.31
CA TYR A 266 -4.67 -24.67 -5.00
C TYR A 266 -4.61 -23.16 -4.78
N PHE A 267 -5.16 -22.37 -5.71
CA PHE A 267 -5.02 -20.92 -5.68
C PHE A 267 -5.67 -20.28 -4.44
N LEU A 268 -6.79 -20.82 -3.95
CA LEU A 268 -7.40 -20.32 -2.71
C LEU A 268 -6.42 -20.46 -1.54
N ARG A 269 -5.80 -21.63 -1.41
CA ARG A 269 -4.82 -21.94 -0.35
C ARG A 269 -3.55 -21.12 -0.52
N PHE A 270 -3.08 -20.94 -1.75
CA PHE A 270 -1.91 -20.10 -2.03
C PHE A 270 -2.15 -18.64 -1.62
N ARG A 271 -3.38 -18.14 -1.73
CA ARG A 271 -3.72 -16.80 -1.21
C ARG A 271 -3.68 -16.74 0.31
N HIS A 272 -4.12 -17.78 1.00
CA HIS A 272 -4.03 -17.85 2.46
C HIS A 272 -2.56 -17.91 2.88
N ILE A 273 -1.80 -18.87 2.34
CA ILE A 273 -0.38 -19.05 2.59
C ILE A 273 0.42 -17.80 2.26
N PHE A 274 0.18 -17.13 1.14
CA PHE A 274 0.84 -15.85 0.82
C PHE A 274 0.63 -14.80 1.92
N LYS A 275 -0.60 -14.66 2.41
CA LYS A 275 -0.91 -13.70 3.48
C LYS A 275 -0.32 -14.11 4.83
N MET A 276 -0.27 -15.41 5.11
CA MET A 276 0.38 -15.93 6.32
C MET A 276 1.91 -15.71 6.24
N ALA A 277 2.55 -15.97 5.10
CA ALA A 277 3.97 -15.71 4.87
C ALA A 277 4.31 -14.22 4.95
N GLU A 278 3.49 -13.37 4.35
CA GLU A 278 3.55 -11.93 4.53
C GLU A 278 3.43 -11.52 6.00
N TYR A 279 2.56 -12.15 6.78
CA TYR A 279 2.40 -11.86 8.21
C TYR A 279 3.55 -12.35 9.10
N ARG A 280 4.17 -13.47 8.74
CA ARG A 280 5.32 -14.05 9.43
C ARG A 280 6.64 -13.38 9.06
N HIS A 281 6.68 -12.62 7.96
CA HIS A 281 7.92 -12.26 7.26
C HIS A 281 8.73 -13.54 6.88
N ASP A 282 8.03 -14.59 6.45
CA ASP A 282 8.65 -15.79 5.87
C ASP A 282 9.09 -15.47 4.43
N ALA A 283 10.36 -15.11 4.30
CA ALA A 283 10.94 -14.66 3.04
C ALA A 283 10.92 -15.74 1.94
N GLU A 284 11.08 -17.02 2.28
CA GLU A 284 11.13 -18.10 1.30
C GLU A 284 9.75 -18.31 0.66
N VAL A 285 8.72 -18.53 1.48
CA VAL A 285 7.36 -18.79 0.97
C VAL A 285 6.76 -17.54 0.32
N PHE A 286 7.01 -16.36 0.89
CA PHE A 286 6.60 -15.10 0.28
C PHE A 286 7.22 -14.92 -1.11
N ALA A 287 8.53 -15.17 -1.25
CA ALA A 287 9.25 -15.02 -2.49
C ALA A 287 8.80 -16.00 -3.57
N ILE A 288 8.65 -17.29 -3.22
CA ILE A 288 8.15 -18.32 -4.15
C ILE A 288 6.81 -17.87 -4.73
N LEU A 289 5.86 -17.46 -3.89
CA LEU A 289 4.54 -17.04 -4.37
C LEU A 289 4.58 -15.71 -5.12
N ALA A 290 5.42 -14.75 -4.71
CA ALA A 290 5.63 -13.51 -5.45
C ALA A 290 6.11 -13.80 -6.88
N TYR A 291 7.15 -14.62 -7.03
CA TYR A 291 7.68 -15.07 -8.32
C TYR A 291 6.62 -15.81 -9.15
N ARG A 292 5.88 -16.75 -8.53
CA ARG A 292 4.79 -17.47 -9.18
C ARG A 292 3.73 -16.52 -9.73
N PHE A 293 3.37 -15.46 -9.00
CA PHE A 293 2.39 -14.47 -9.46
C PHE A 293 2.92 -13.58 -10.59
N GLU A 294 4.21 -13.29 -10.59
CA GLU A 294 4.89 -12.50 -11.61
C GLU A 294 4.96 -13.27 -12.93
N LYS A 295 5.49 -14.50 -12.90
CA LYS A 295 5.74 -15.31 -14.10
C LYS A 295 4.51 -16.01 -14.68
N GLN A 296 3.49 -16.30 -13.88
CA GLN A 296 2.28 -16.96 -14.39
C GLN A 296 1.20 -15.96 -14.83
N GLY A 297 0.73 -16.14 -16.05
CA GLY A 297 -0.40 -15.37 -16.58
C GLY A 297 -1.71 -15.67 -15.82
N ALA A 298 -2.57 -14.66 -15.73
CA ALA A 298 -3.91 -14.84 -15.20
C ALA A 298 -4.71 -15.85 -16.05
N THR A 299 -5.55 -16.66 -15.41
CA THR A 299 -6.31 -17.70 -16.13
C THR A 299 -7.48 -17.13 -16.94
N TYR A 300 -7.92 -15.92 -16.58
CA TYR A 300 -8.93 -15.17 -17.33
C TYR A 300 -8.77 -13.66 -17.16
N ARG A 301 -9.26 -12.93 -18.16
CA ARG A 301 -9.28 -11.48 -18.20
C ARG A 301 -10.48 -10.90 -17.45
N SER A 302 -10.22 -9.99 -16.51
CA SER A 302 -11.25 -9.39 -15.68
C SER A 302 -12.03 -8.28 -16.38
N ASP A 303 -11.53 -7.73 -17.49
CA ASP A 303 -12.19 -6.75 -18.36
C ASP A 303 -13.00 -7.39 -19.51
N SER A 304 -12.83 -8.70 -19.76
CA SER A 304 -13.65 -9.43 -20.73
C SER A 304 -15.13 -9.46 -20.31
N TYR A 305 -16.06 -9.53 -21.25
CA TYR A 305 -17.49 -9.67 -20.95
C TYR A 305 -17.89 -11.05 -20.40
N ALA A 306 -17.15 -12.09 -20.77
CA ALA A 306 -17.41 -13.48 -20.37
C ALA A 306 -16.10 -14.26 -20.15
N VAL A 307 -16.19 -15.34 -19.37
CA VAL A 307 -15.12 -16.34 -19.24
C VAL A 307 -15.45 -17.52 -20.13
N ARG A 308 -14.64 -17.77 -21.16
CA ARG A 308 -14.94 -18.76 -22.21
C ARG A 308 -14.44 -20.18 -21.91
N ASN A 309 -13.56 -20.33 -20.93
CA ASN A 309 -12.85 -21.60 -20.67
C ASN A 309 -13.73 -22.72 -20.07
N PHE A 310 -14.99 -22.45 -19.68
CA PHE A 310 -15.85 -23.41 -18.95
C PHE A 310 -17.32 -23.38 -19.37
N GLY A 311 -17.60 -23.17 -20.67
CA GLY A 311 -18.94 -22.85 -21.15
C GLY A 311 -19.25 -21.39 -20.83
N SER A 312 -19.27 -20.54 -21.85
CA SER A 312 -19.29 -19.07 -21.76
C SER A 312 -20.06 -18.51 -20.55
N LEU A 313 -19.34 -18.20 -19.47
CA LEU A 313 -19.91 -17.62 -18.25
C LEU A 313 -19.91 -16.10 -18.38
N ARG A 314 -21.08 -15.52 -18.61
CA ARG A 314 -21.25 -14.06 -18.75
C ARG A 314 -21.01 -13.40 -17.40
N LYS A 315 -20.09 -12.45 -17.32
CA LYS A 315 -19.76 -11.76 -16.05
C LYS A 315 -20.59 -10.51 -15.78
N TYR A 316 -21.10 -9.89 -16.84
CA TYR A 316 -21.79 -8.62 -16.74
C TYR A 316 -23.14 -8.66 -17.45
N GLU A 317 -24.13 -8.01 -16.87
CA GLU A 317 -25.45 -7.81 -17.46
C GLU A 317 -25.89 -6.36 -17.36
N SER A 318 -26.76 -5.95 -18.28
CA SER A 318 -27.33 -4.60 -18.27
C SER A 318 -28.56 -4.60 -17.37
N LYS A 319 -28.56 -3.75 -16.35
CA LYS A 319 -29.72 -3.54 -15.47
C LYS A 319 -30.18 -2.09 -15.58
N TYR A 320 -31.48 -1.90 -15.77
CA TYR A 320 -32.05 -0.56 -15.76
C TYR A 320 -32.19 -0.06 -14.31
N ASN A 321 -31.62 1.11 -14.02
CA ASN A 321 -31.72 1.77 -12.72
C ASN A 321 -32.84 2.82 -12.77
N ASN A 322 -33.94 2.53 -12.09
CA ASN A 322 -35.11 3.42 -12.05
C ASN A 322 -34.83 4.78 -11.36
N SER A 323 -33.86 4.84 -10.45
CA SER A 323 -33.51 6.08 -9.73
C SER A 323 -32.68 7.02 -10.60
N THR A 324 -31.80 6.49 -11.44
CA THR A 324 -30.95 7.29 -12.35
C THR A 324 -31.51 7.38 -13.77
N SER A 325 -32.56 6.62 -14.08
CA SER A 325 -33.13 6.44 -15.44
C SER A 325 -32.08 6.05 -16.49
N ARG A 326 -31.13 5.19 -16.09
CA ARG A 326 -30.00 4.77 -16.93
C ARG A 326 -29.83 3.26 -16.89
N TRP A 327 -29.33 2.72 -18.00
CA TRP A 327 -28.81 1.36 -18.05
C TRP A 327 -27.42 1.34 -17.43
N GLU A 328 -27.23 0.45 -16.46
CA GLU A 328 -25.96 0.26 -15.76
C GLU A 328 -25.46 -1.16 -16.04
N THR A 329 -24.14 -1.28 -16.26
CA THR A 329 -23.49 -2.59 -16.35
C THR A 329 -23.20 -3.07 -14.94
N ILE A 330 -23.84 -4.17 -14.53
CA ILE A 330 -23.64 -4.79 -13.23
C ILE A 330 -23.00 -6.17 -13.39
N GLU A 331 -22.38 -6.66 -12.33
CA GLU A 331 -21.96 -8.06 -12.27
C GLU A 331 -23.19 -8.97 -12.33
N SER A 332 -23.16 -9.97 -13.21
CA SER A 332 -24.27 -10.91 -13.41
C SER A 332 -24.45 -11.79 -12.17
N SER A 333 -25.70 -12.11 -11.85
CA SER A 333 -26.01 -13.10 -10.81
C SER A 333 -25.37 -14.44 -11.10
N GLN A 334 -25.40 -14.90 -12.36
CA GLN A 334 -24.79 -16.17 -12.77
C GLN A 334 -23.30 -16.25 -12.43
N PHE A 335 -22.54 -15.17 -12.69
CA PHE A 335 -21.11 -15.14 -12.37
C PHE A 335 -20.89 -15.06 -10.86
N ARG A 336 -21.64 -14.21 -10.15
CA ARG A 336 -21.55 -14.09 -8.70
C ARG A 336 -21.85 -15.41 -7.99
N ASP A 337 -22.95 -16.07 -8.36
CA ASP A 337 -23.38 -17.34 -7.79
C ASP A 337 -22.37 -18.43 -8.09
N TYR A 338 -21.81 -18.47 -9.31
CA TYR A 338 -20.75 -19.41 -9.68
C TYR A 338 -19.50 -19.22 -8.82
N MET A 339 -19.06 -17.97 -8.63
CA MET A 339 -17.87 -17.65 -7.84
C MET A 339 -18.03 -17.97 -6.33
N GLN A 340 -19.26 -18.08 -5.83
CA GLN A 340 -19.55 -18.50 -4.46
C GLN A 340 -19.57 -20.02 -4.28
N ARG A 341 -19.57 -20.80 -5.38
CA ARG A 341 -19.60 -22.25 -5.28
C ARG A 341 -18.26 -22.79 -4.76
N PRO A 342 -18.28 -23.77 -3.85
CA PRO A 342 -17.05 -24.38 -3.34
C PRO A 342 -16.28 -25.17 -4.41
N ASP A 343 -16.94 -25.60 -5.48
CA ASP A 343 -16.36 -26.31 -6.62
C ASP A 343 -16.10 -25.41 -7.85
N ALA A 344 -16.11 -24.07 -7.67
CA ALA A 344 -15.89 -23.11 -8.74
C ALA A 344 -14.57 -23.41 -9.48
N ARG A 345 -14.64 -23.54 -10.82
CA ARG A 345 -13.49 -23.92 -11.66
C ARG A 345 -12.69 -22.73 -12.21
N ILE A 346 -13.04 -21.51 -11.81
CA ILE A 346 -12.40 -20.28 -12.26
C ILE A 346 -11.77 -19.57 -11.06
N ALA A 347 -10.48 -19.24 -11.16
CA ALA A 347 -9.73 -18.53 -10.14
C ALA A 347 -8.60 -17.71 -10.77
N TYR A 348 -7.94 -16.84 -10.01
CA TYR A 348 -6.75 -16.09 -10.47
C TYR A 348 -6.97 -15.24 -11.74
N SER A 349 -7.79 -14.20 -11.58
CA SER A 349 -8.12 -13.21 -12.63
C SER A 349 -6.99 -12.21 -12.88
N SER A 350 -7.03 -11.46 -13.99
CA SER A 350 -6.05 -10.39 -14.25
C SER A 350 -6.04 -9.32 -13.16
N HIS A 351 -7.20 -8.90 -12.65
CA HIS A 351 -7.25 -7.98 -11.48
C HIS A 351 -6.65 -8.62 -10.22
N THR A 352 -6.85 -9.92 -10.02
CA THR A 352 -6.29 -10.64 -8.87
C THR A 352 -4.78 -10.72 -8.96
N ARG A 353 -4.23 -11.04 -10.13
CA ARG A 353 -2.79 -10.99 -10.39
C ARG A 353 -2.24 -9.59 -10.12
N ASP A 354 -2.80 -8.56 -10.76
CA ASP A 354 -2.36 -7.18 -10.59
C ASP A 354 -2.43 -6.71 -9.12
N TYR A 355 -3.43 -7.20 -8.36
CA TYR A 355 -3.52 -6.96 -6.92
C TYR A 355 -2.33 -7.57 -6.17
N PHE A 356 -1.98 -8.83 -6.44
CA PHE A 356 -0.86 -9.49 -5.78
C PHE A 356 0.48 -8.83 -6.12
N LEU A 357 0.73 -8.49 -7.39
CA LEU A 357 1.97 -7.80 -7.78
C LEU A 357 2.13 -6.46 -7.04
N ARG A 358 1.08 -5.65 -7.00
CA ARG A 358 1.08 -4.39 -6.23
C ARG A 358 1.20 -4.62 -4.72
N ARG A 359 0.66 -5.72 -4.21
CA ARG A 359 0.72 -6.04 -2.78
C ARG A 359 2.12 -6.44 -2.36
N VAL A 360 2.79 -7.30 -3.14
CA VAL A 360 4.19 -7.70 -2.90
C VAL A 360 5.06 -6.46 -2.74
N TRP A 361 5.04 -5.55 -3.73
CA TRP A 361 5.83 -4.32 -3.63
C TRP A 361 5.38 -3.43 -2.47
N ARG A 362 4.06 -3.27 -2.22
CA ARG A 362 3.58 -2.48 -1.08
C ARG A 362 4.15 -2.99 0.24
N THR A 363 4.21 -4.30 0.45
CA THR A 363 4.74 -4.90 1.67
C THR A 363 6.22 -4.58 1.84
N LEU A 364 7.03 -4.82 0.80
CA LEU A 364 8.46 -4.48 0.81
C LEU A 364 8.68 -2.97 1.01
N LYS A 365 7.93 -2.14 0.29
CA LYS A 365 7.98 -0.68 0.41
C LYS A 365 7.63 -0.21 1.82
N THR A 366 6.58 -0.77 2.44
CA THR A 366 6.22 -0.43 3.83
C THR A 366 7.35 -0.79 4.81
N LEU A 367 7.96 -1.98 4.68
CA LEU A 367 9.10 -2.36 5.52
C LEU A 367 10.28 -1.38 5.34
N GLY A 368 10.61 -1.06 4.07
CA GLY A 368 11.68 -0.13 3.75
C GLY A 368 11.45 1.29 4.25
N GLU A 369 10.24 1.82 4.08
CA GLU A 369 9.84 3.15 4.58
C GLU A 369 9.84 3.24 6.11
N LEU A 370 9.60 2.11 6.79
CA LEU A 370 9.68 2.01 8.25
C LEU A 370 11.10 1.76 8.76
N GLY A 371 12.07 1.51 7.86
CA GLY A 371 13.41 1.12 8.23
C GLY A 371 13.50 -0.26 8.91
N ASP A 372 12.51 -1.13 8.68
CA ASP A 372 12.47 -2.47 9.27
C ASP A 372 13.53 -3.36 8.59
N THR A 373 14.38 -3.99 9.39
CA THR A 373 15.50 -4.82 8.92
C THR A 373 15.06 -6.06 8.15
N GLU A 374 13.82 -6.52 8.36
CA GLU A 374 13.26 -7.65 7.60
C GLU A 374 13.07 -7.32 6.10
N TYR A 375 13.08 -6.03 5.71
CA TYR A 375 13.03 -5.63 4.30
C TYR A 375 14.07 -6.37 3.46
N VAL A 376 15.33 -6.39 3.90
CA VAL A 376 16.41 -6.92 3.06
C VAL A 376 16.29 -8.44 2.92
N LYS A 377 16.02 -9.14 4.03
CA LYS A 377 15.77 -10.60 4.00
C LYS A 377 14.64 -10.96 3.04
N MET A 378 13.52 -10.23 3.09
CA MET A 378 12.38 -10.44 2.19
C MET A 378 12.72 -10.11 0.73
N ALA A 379 13.43 -9.00 0.48
CA ALA A 379 13.85 -8.57 -0.85
C ALA A 379 14.84 -9.56 -1.48
N VAL A 380 15.85 -10.01 -0.72
CA VAL A 380 16.81 -11.05 -1.15
C VAL A 380 16.08 -12.34 -1.48
N GLY A 381 15.13 -12.77 -0.64
CA GLY A 381 14.30 -13.94 -0.93
C GLY A 381 13.64 -13.86 -2.31
N VAL A 382 13.06 -12.69 -2.65
CA VAL A 382 12.44 -12.43 -3.97
C VAL A 382 13.49 -12.49 -5.08
N LEU A 383 14.62 -11.78 -4.94
CA LEU A 383 15.68 -11.74 -5.97
C LEU A 383 16.25 -13.14 -6.27
N LEU A 384 16.43 -13.97 -5.25
CA LEU A 384 16.93 -15.35 -5.38
C LEU A 384 15.97 -16.30 -6.12
N GLN A 385 14.73 -15.89 -6.42
CA GLN A 385 13.85 -16.69 -7.29
C GLN A 385 14.15 -16.50 -8.78
N TYR A 386 14.94 -15.50 -9.15
CA TYR A 386 15.25 -15.16 -10.54
C TYR A 386 16.65 -15.64 -10.92
N SER A 387 16.81 -15.95 -12.20
CA SER A 387 18.07 -16.34 -12.82
C SER A 387 18.18 -15.74 -14.22
N ASP A 388 19.34 -15.87 -14.86
CA ASP A 388 19.52 -15.43 -16.26
C ASP A 388 18.58 -16.15 -17.23
N ALA A 389 18.06 -17.33 -16.87
CA ALA A 389 17.07 -18.05 -17.67
C ALA A 389 15.70 -17.34 -17.73
N ASP A 390 15.43 -16.41 -16.80
CA ASP A 390 14.20 -15.62 -16.76
C ASP A 390 14.26 -14.38 -17.66
N ALA A 391 15.42 -14.07 -18.25
CA ALA A 391 15.63 -12.94 -19.14
C ALA A 391 14.77 -13.05 -20.42
N GLU A 392 13.91 -12.05 -20.67
CA GLU A 392 13.17 -11.92 -21.92
C GLU A 392 14.05 -11.28 -23.02
N THR A 393 13.58 -11.35 -24.27
CA THR A 393 14.26 -10.68 -25.38
C THR A 393 14.14 -9.15 -25.25
N ILE A 394 15.30 -8.48 -25.28
CA ILE A 394 15.36 -7.02 -25.39
C ILE A 394 14.56 -6.59 -26.61
N ARG A 395 13.67 -5.63 -26.42
CA ARG A 395 12.76 -5.18 -27.50
C ARG A 395 12.60 -3.68 -27.53
N GLN A 396 12.17 -3.19 -28.68
CA GLN A 396 11.85 -1.80 -28.91
C GLN A 396 10.41 -1.70 -29.43
N THR A 397 9.65 -0.74 -28.91
CA THR A 397 8.27 -0.48 -29.37
C THR A 397 8.11 0.98 -29.77
N THR A 398 7.43 1.22 -30.88
CA THR A 398 7.09 2.57 -31.32
C THR A 398 5.60 2.83 -31.13
N VAL A 399 5.27 3.86 -30.36
CA VAL A 399 3.90 4.32 -30.09
C VAL A 399 3.66 5.61 -30.86
N TYR A 400 2.47 5.75 -31.45
CA TYR A 400 2.09 6.94 -32.21
C TYR A 400 1.05 7.75 -31.45
N ARG A 401 1.21 9.08 -31.44
CA ARG A 401 0.23 10.04 -30.93
C ARG A 401 -0.01 11.10 -31.99
N TRP A 402 -1.28 11.44 -32.19
CA TRP A 402 -1.65 12.57 -33.04
C TRP A 402 -1.53 13.88 -32.28
N ASP A 403 -0.79 14.83 -32.84
CA ASP A 403 -0.85 16.22 -32.46
C ASP A 403 -2.15 16.82 -33.03
N ARG A 404 -3.09 17.13 -32.14
CA ARG A 404 -4.42 17.63 -32.55
C ARG A 404 -4.39 19.07 -33.05
N SER A 405 -3.28 19.80 -32.90
CA SER A 405 -3.16 21.17 -33.37
C SER A 405 -2.90 21.26 -34.88
N ASN A 406 -2.17 20.29 -35.43
CA ASN A 406 -1.74 20.27 -36.83
C ASN A 406 -2.01 18.92 -37.53
N TRP A 407 -2.66 17.97 -36.83
CA TRP A 407 -2.92 16.60 -37.29
C TRP A 407 -1.66 15.83 -37.71
N ASN A 408 -0.49 16.20 -37.19
CA ASN A 408 0.74 15.45 -37.42
C ASN A 408 0.83 14.23 -36.49
N ARG A 409 1.40 13.14 -37.01
CA ARG A 409 1.68 11.94 -36.22
C ARG A 409 3.05 12.02 -35.58
N ILE A 410 3.11 12.08 -34.26
CA ILE A 410 4.34 12.03 -33.48
C ILE A 410 4.58 10.57 -33.07
N SER A 411 5.79 10.07 -33.28
CA SER A 411 6.22 8.74 -32.82
C SER A 411 7.11 8.83 -31.60
N PHE A 412 6.88 7.95 -30.64
CA PHE A 412 7.70 7.77 -29.44
C PHE A 412 8.24 6.35 -29.44
N THR A 413 9.55 6.20 -29.31
CA THR A 413 10.21 4.90 -29.25
C THR A 413 10.55 4.59 -27.80
N HIS A 414 10.25 3.38 -27.35
CA HIS A 414 10.53 2.89 -26.00
C HIS A 414 11.35 1.61 -26.08
N ASN A 415 12.44 1.56 -25.32
CA ASN A 415 13.27 0.37 -25.18
C ASN A 415 12.85 -0.39 -23.91
N TRP A 416 12.87 -1.71 -24.00
CA TRP A 416 12.52 -2.62 -22.91
C TRP A 416 13.68 -3.58 -22.73
N ASP A 417 14.19 -3.66 -21.51
CA ASP A 417 15.30 -4.54 -21.16
C ASP A 417 14.79 -5.94 -20.78
N ALA A 418 15.72 -6.89 -20.63
CA ALA A 418 15.42 -8.30 -20.49
C ALA A 418 14.49 -8.65 -19.31
N PHE A 419 14.56 -7.90 -18.21
CA PHE A 419 13.71 -8.10 -17.03
C PHE A 419 12.56 -7.09 -16.93
N GLY A 420 12.25 -6.33 -17.99
CA GLY A 420 11.28 -5.25 -17.93
C GLY A 420 9.88 -5.69 -17.45
N GLY A 421 9.50 -6.95 -17.68
CA GLY A 421 8.22 -7.51 -17.22
C GLY A 421 8.14 -7.77 -15.70
N ASP A 422 9.29 -7.85 -15.01
CA ASP A 422 9.37 -8.26 -13.61
C ASP A 422 9.27 -7.06 -12.68
N LEU A 423 8.03 -6.64 -12.40
CA LEU A 423 7.72 -5.44 -11.62
C LEU A 423 8.42 -5.39 -10.25
N THR A 424 8.32 -6.45 -9.45
CA THR A 424 8.85 -6.43 -8.08
C THR A 424 10.38 -6.48 -8.09
N PHE A 425 10.94 -7.29 -8.97
CA PHE A 425 12.38 -7.38 -9.21
C PHE A 425 12.97 -5.99 -9.50
N ASN A 426 12.37 -5.27 -10.45
CA ASN A 426 12.83 -3.93 -10.81
C ASN A 426 12.54 -2.88 -9.72
N HIS A 427 11.45 -3.02 -8.96
CA HIS A 427 11.25 -2.17 -7.77
C HIS A 427 12.36 -2.37 -6.74
N ILE A 428 12.86 -3.60 -6.55
CA ILE A 428 13.95 -3.84 -5.60
C ILE A 428 15.26 -3.24 -6.13
N LEU A 429 15.61 -3.48 -7.40
CA LEU A 429 16.93 -3.12 -7.95
C LEU A 429 17.03 -1.72 -8.56
N TYR A 430 15.92 -1.12 -8.99
CA TYR A 430 15.94 0.05 -9.86
C TYR A 430 14.92 1.14 -9.47
N GLU A 431 14.39 1.14 -8.24
CA GLU A 431 13.44 2.19 -7.77
C GLU A 431 14.01 3.61 -7.91
N ASN A 432 15.32 3.78 -7.71
CA ASN A 432 16.03 5.05 -7.80
C ASN A 432 16.83 5.20 -9.11
N SER A 433 16.60 4.33 -10.09
CA SER A 433 17.39 4.24 -11.32
C SER A 433 17.21 5.47 -12.25
N PRO A 434 18.32 6.06 -12.74
CA PRO A 434 18.29 7.00 -13.87
C PRO A 434 18.18 6.29 -15.23
N ARG A 435 18.20 4.95 -15.28
CA ARG A 435 18.08 4.14 -16.50
C ARG A 435 16.66 3.65 -16.76
N TYR A 436 15.94 3.26 -15.70
CA TYR A 436 14.64 2.60 -15.82
C TYR A 436 13.53 3.41 -15.17
N GLU A 437 12.30 3.24 -15.66
CA GLU A 437 11.11 3.79 -15.06
C GLU A 437 9.89 2.88 -15.23
N LEU A 438 9.04 2.84 -14.21
CA LEU A 438 7.68 2.32 -14.30
C LEU A 438 6.70 3.47 -14.46
N LYS A 439 6.14 3.65 -15.65
CA LYS A 439 5.09 4.65 -15.89
C LYS A 439 3.76 4.23 -15.26
N GLU A 440 2.96 5.23 -14.91
CA GLU A 440 1.60 5.02 -14.42
C GLU A 440 0.80 4.16 -15.41
N ASN A 441 0.07 3.17 -14.90
CA ASN A 441 -0.69 2.18 -15.67
C ASN A 441 0.13 1.27 -16.60
N SER A 442 1.47 1.32 -16.55
CA SER A 442 2.32 0.36 -17.25
C SER A 442 2.30 -0.99 -16.52
N LYS A 443 2.51 -2.06 -17.31
CA LYS A 443 2.65 -3.44 -16.81
C LYS A 443 4.09 -3.94 -16.84
N ALA A 444 5.02 -3.08 -17.24
CA ALA A 444 6.44 -3.37 -17.36
C ALA A 444 7.25 -2.09 -17.17
N TRP A 445 8.45 -2.24 -16.63
CA TRP A 445 9.49 -1.23 -16.60
C TRP A 445 10.07 -1.03 -18.00
N ARG A 446 10.37 0.21 -18.33
CA ARG A 446 11.01 0.59 -19.60
C ARG A 446 12.27 1.40 -19.33
N CYS A 447 13.14 1.45 -20.32
CA CYS A 447 14.25 2.39 -20.31
C CYS A 447 13.70 3.83 -20.38
N ARG A 448 14.32 4.73 -19.62
CA ARG A 448 14.16 6.17 -19.80
C ARG A 448 14.75 6.58 -21.14
N ASP A 449 14.29 7.70 -21.68
CA ASP A 449 14.71 8.17 -23.02
C ASP A 449 16.23 8.41 -23.13
N SER A 450 16.91 8.64 -22.00
CA SER A 450 18.35 8.82 -21.88
C SER A 450 19.17 7.53 -21.88
N TYR A 451 18.54 6.35 -21.90
CA TYR A 451 19.22 5.07 -21.76
C TYR A 451 18.74 4.06 -22.81
N LYS A 452 19.68 3.23 -23.28
CA LYS A 452 19.41 2.05 -24.10
C LYS A 452 20.04 0.82 -23.45
N PRO A 453 19.41 -0.36 -23.55
CA PRO A 453 20.00 -1.60 -23.07
C PRO A 453 21.41 -1.81 -23.64
N GLY A 454 22.38 -2.04 -22.75
CA GLY A 454 23.80 -2.18 -23.09
C GLY A 454 24.64 -0.91 -22.94
N ASP A 455 24.03 0.26 -22.68
CA ASP A 455 24.77 1.45 -22.26
C ASP A 455 25.40 1.22 -20.87
N ALA A 456 26.44 1.99 -20.55
CA ALA A 456 27.16 1.84 -19.28
C ALA A 456 26.26 2.07 -18.06
N GLU A 457 26.52 1.30 -17.00
CA GLU A 457 25.86 1.46 -15.71
C GLU A 457 26.24 2.81 -15.07
N PRO A 458 25.29 3.50 -14.42
CA PRO A 458 25.57 4.77 -13.77
C PRO A 458 26.36 4.55 -12.48
N ASP A 459 27.22 5.50 -12.13
CA ASP A 459 27.99 5.48 -10.87
C ASP A 459 27.13 5.95 -9.67
N VAL A 460 25.94 5.37 -9.53
CA VAL A 460 25.00 5.62 -8.41
C VAL A 460 24.30 4.32 -8.03
N ARG A 461 23.90 4.21 -6.77
CA ARG A 461 23.03 3.13 -6.30
C ARG A 461 21.61 3.33 -6.81
N GLU A 462 21.04 2.28 -7.40
CA GLU A 462 19.74 2.32 -8.08
C GLU A 462 18.63 1.61 -7.30
N GLU A 463 19.00 0.73 -6.37
CA GLU A 463 18.08 -0.11 -5.60
C GLU A 463 17.23 0.68 -4.61
N ALA A 464 16.11 0.08 -4.21
CA ALA A 464 15.26 0.63 -3.18
C ALA A 464 15.91 0.55 -1.79
N PHE A 465 15.73 1.62 -1.01
CA PHE A 465 16.18 1.74 0.38
C PHE A 465 17.66 1.40 0.60
N PRO A 466 18.61 2.06 -0.12
CA PRO A 466 20.03 1.70 -0.13
C PRO A 466 20.65 1.62 1.27
N GLN A 467 20.22 2.48 2.20
CA GLN A 467 20.67 2.52 3.58
C GLN A 467 20.44 1.20 4.35
N LEU A 468 19.39 0.43 4.03
CA LEU A 468 19.08 -0.80 4.76
C LEU A 468 20.01 -1.95 4.36
N TRP A 469 20.46 -1.98 3.10
CA TRP A 469 21.41 -2.98 2.61
C TRP A 469 22.79 -2.83 3.25
N ASN A 470 23.20 -1.61 3.62
CA ASN A 470 24.49 -1.37 4.27
C ASN A 470 24.57 -2.05 5.65
N ASN A 471 23.44 -2.15 6.35
CA ASN A 471 23.40 -2.69 7.70
C ASN A 471 23.65 -4.21 7.75
N LEU A 472 23.59 -4.92 6.61
CA LEU A 472 23.85 -6.36 6.52
C LEU A 472 25.33 -6.73 6.44
N LEU A 473 26.19 -5.82 5.98
CA LEU A 473 27.64 -6.06 5.97
C LEU A 473 28.21 -6.23 7.39
N ASN A 474 27.49 -5.78 8.42
CA ASN A 474 27.86 -5.99 9.82
C ASN A 474 27.33 -7.32 10.40
N TYR A 475 26.56 -8.11 9.64
CA TYR A 475 25.97 -9.39 10.07
C TYR A 475 26.49 -10.61 9.30
N CYS A 476 27.36 -10.42 8.29
CA CYS A 476 27.96 -11.50 7.51
C CYS A 476 28.96 -12.38 8.29
N ASP A 477 29.18 -12.14 9.58
CA ASP A 477 29.97 -13.01 10.45
C ASP A 477 29.15 -14.17 11.09
N CYS A 478 27.86 -14.31 10.76
CA CYS A 478 26.97 -15.29 11.42
C CYS A 478 26.07 -16.11 10.46
N PHE A 479 26.51 -16.44 9.24
CA PHE A 479 25.87 -17.46 8.40
C PHE A 479 26.78 -18.63 8.10
#